data_AF-A0A4D6HT22-F1
#
_entry.id   AF-A0A4D6HT22-F1
#
_cell.length_a   1.000
_cell.length_b   1.000
_cell.length_c   1.000
_cell.angle_alpha   90.00
_cell.angle_beta   90.00
_cell.angle_gamma   90.00
#
_symmetry.space_group_name_H-M   'P 1'
#
loop_
_entity.id
_entity.type
_entity.pdbx_description
1 polymer ?
#
loop_
_entity_poly.entity_id
_entity_poly.type
_entity_poly.pdbx_seq_one_letter_code
_entity_poly.pdbx_strand_id
1 'polypeptide(L)'
;MSEHKLTQAELFDVFSNARRRRTVQYLKRHGGSCELSPLVEQVAAWENKTDPGEVTRTQRRRVYISLYQTHLPMLEEHGIVDWDPDDHAIELLPGDEVFEPYLDQRLEDDRPWHQVYMSVTTLGVIALVLSWLSVGPLTATAAPAVALALCLLVLAVSVAQHVSRRPRFDAMAL
;
A
#
# COMPACT_ATOMS: atom_id res chain seq x y z
N MET A 1 -6.42 -14.68 -34.49
CA MET A 1 -6.40 -13.75 -33.35
C MET A 1 -5.16 -14.09 -32.56
N SER A 2 -4.15 -13.23 -32.57
CA SER A 2 -2.88 -13.51 -31.90
C SER A 2 -3.11 -13.54 -30.39
N GLU A 3 -2.76 -14.64 -29.72
CA GLU A 3 -2.65 -14.67 -28.26
C GLU A 3 -1.60 -13.63 -27.85
N HIS A 4 -2.04 -12.44 -27.46
CA HIS A 4 -1.17 -11.43 -26.87
C HIS A 4 -0.90 -11.85 -25.42
N LYS A 5 0.12 -12.68 -25.23
CA LYS A 5 0.54 -13.10 -23.90
C LYS A 5 1.29 -11.94 -23.24
N LEU A 6 0.60 -11.23 -22.35
CA LEU A 6 1.18 -10.12 -21.57
C LEU A 6 2.49 -10.57 -20.91
N THR A 7 3.55 -9.82 -21.13
CA THR A 7 4.83 -10.04 -20.47
C THR A 7 4.76 -9.63 -19.00
N GLN A 8 5.67 -10.17 -18.18
CA GLN A 8 5.78 -9.79 -16.78
C GLN A 8 6.07 -8.29 -16.57
N ALA A 9 6.81 -7.67 -17.49
CA ALA A 9 7.09 -6.23 -17.43
C ALA A 9 5.83 -5.39 -17.71
N GLU A 10 5.03 -5.79 -18.69
CA GLU A 10 3.75 -5.13 -19.01
C GLU A 10 2.75 -5.29 -17.87
N LEU A 11 2.63 -6.49 -17.29
CA LEU A 11 1.78 -6.72 -16.11
C LEU A 11 2.21 -5.87 -14.92
N PHE A 12 3.52 -5.74 -14.69
CA PHE A 12 4.03 -4.87 -13.64
C PHE A 12 3.69 -3.39 -13.92
N ASP A 13 3.89 -2.92 -15.16
CA ASP A 13 3.57 -1.55 -15.54
C ASP A 13 2.05 -1.25 -15.37
N VAL A 14 1.20 -2.18 -15.81
CA VAL A 14 -0.23 -2.12 -15.61
C VAL A 14 -0.58 -2.08 -14.12
N PHE A 15 -0.15 -3.06 -13.33
CA PHE A 15 -0.56 -3.15 -11.93
C PHE A 15 0.24 -2.26 -10.95
N SER A 16 1.20 -1.48 -11.45
CA SER A 16 1.92 -0.45 -10.67
C SER A 16 0.98 0.62 -10.12
N ASN A 17 -0.12 0.94 -10.84
CA ASN A 17 -1.09 1.93 -10.41
C ASN A 17 -2.17 1.30 -9.51
N ALA A 18 -2.37 1.90 -8.32
CA ALA A 18 -3.32 1.42 -7.34
C ALA A 18 -4.77 1.37 -7.85
N ARG A 19 -5.19 2.31 -8.71
CA ARG A 19 -6.57 2.33 -9.26
C ARG A 19 -6.81 1.16 -10.21
N ARG A 20 -5.87 0.86 -11.12
CA ARG A 20 -5.98 -0.32 -12.01
C ARG A 20 -6.05 -1.63 -11.23
N ARG A 21 -5.18 -1.77 -10.23
CA ARG A 21 -5.19 -2.94 -9.33
C ARG A 21 -6.51 -3.07 -8.56
N ARG A 22 -7.00 -1.98 -7.97
CA ARG A 22 -8.29 -1.95 -7.26
C ARG A 22 -9.46 -2.30 -8.18
N THR A 23 -9.46 -1.81 -9.43
CA THR A 23 -10.48 -2.17 -10.42
C THR A 23 -10.56 -3.68 -10.65
N VAL A 24 -9.43 -4.31 -10.97
CA VAL A 24 -9.41 -5.76 -11.22
C VAL A 24 -9.75 -6.54 -9.94
N GLN A 25 -9.28 -6.09 -8.78
CA GLN A 25 -9.65 -6.69 -7.50
C GLN A 25 -11.16 -6.59 -7.21
N TYR A 26 -11.78 -5.47 -7.57
CA TYR A 26 -13.23 -5.29 -7.43
C TYR A 26 -14.00 -6.25 -8.34
N LEU A 27 -13.65 -6.30 -9.63
CA LEU A 27 -14.25 -7.20 -10.61
C LEU A 27 -14.17 -8.66 -10.17
N LYS A 28 -12.98 -9.14 -9.74
CA LYS A 28 -12.80 -10.51 -9.24
C LYS A 28 -13.72 -10.83 -8.05
N ARG A 29 -13.94 -9.87 -7.14
CA ARG A 29 -14.84 -10.05 -5.99
C ARG A 29 -16.32 -10.04 -6.37
N HIS A 30 -16.68 -9.48 -7.53
CA HIS A 30 -18.07 -9.30 -7.97
C HIS A 30 -18.41 -10.19 -9.19
N GLY A 31 -17.73 -11.32 -9.36
CA GLY A 31 -18.06 -12.29 -10.41
C GLY A 31 -17.59 -11.89 -11.81
N GLY A 32 -16.67 -10.92 -11.92
CA GLY A 32 -16.02 -10.55 -13.17
C GLY A 32 -16.73 -9.48 -13.98
N SER A 33 -17.87 -8.96 -13.56
CA SER A 33 -18.56 -7.86 -14.27
C SER A 33 -19.12 -6.84 -13.27
N CYS A 34 -19.09 -5.55 -13.64
CA CYS A 34 -19.72 -4.49 -12.87
C CYS A 34 -19.99 -3.23 -13.69
N GLU A 35 -20.88 -2.37 -13.20
CA GLU A 35 -21.04 -1.01 -13.70
C GLU A 35 -19.95 -0.07 -13.16
N LEU A 36 -19.65 1.01 -13.91
CA LEU A 36 -18.65 2.00 -13.52
C LEU A 36 -18.96 2.70 -12.20
N SER A 37 -20.23 3.02 -11.94
CA SER A 37 -20.61 3.81 -10.76
C SER A 37 -20.31 3.08 -9.43
N PRO A 38 -20.76 1.82 -9.22
CA PRO A 38 -20.35 1.02 -8.05
C PRO A 38 -18.83 0.86 -7.92
N LEU A 39 -18.13 0.63 -9.02
CA LEU A 39 -16.68 0.52 -9.04
C LEU A 39 -16.01 1.82 -8.57
N VAL A 40 -16.43 2.96 -9.10
CA VAL A 40 -15.91 4.29 -8.73
C VAL A 40 -16.10 4.55 -7.24
N GLU A 41 -17.28 4.23 -6.71
CA GLU A 41 -17.60 4.42 -5.31
C GLU A 41 -16.72 3.54 -4.41
N GLN A 42 -16.58 2.26 -4.74
CA GLN A 42 -15.75 1.35 -3.96
C GLN A 42 -14.27 1.69 -4.03
N VAL A 43 -13.76 2.06 -5.21
CA VAL A 43 -12.36 2.49 -5.38
C VAL A 43 -12.12 3.76 -4.56
N ALA A 44 -13.03 4.74 -4.62
CA ALA A 44 -12.93 5.97 -3.83
C ALA A 44 -12.95 5.69 -2.31
N ALA A 45 -13.79 4.76 -1.86
CA ALA A 45 -13.82 4.32 -0.46
C ALA A 45 -12.46 3.74 -0.03
N TRP A 46 -11.87 2.86 -0.84
CA TRP A 46 -10.54 2.32 -0.57
C TRP A 46 -9.44 3.38 -0.58
N GLU A 47 -9.46 4.35 -1.50
CA GLU A 47 -8.43 5.41 -1.52
C GLU A 47 -8.47 6.31 -0.28
N ASN A 48 -9.66 6.51 0.29
CA ASN A 48 -9.87 7.43 1.41
C ASN A 48 -10.04 6.72 2.75
N LYS A 49 -9.91 5.38 2.78
CA LYS A 49 -10.04 4.54 4.00
C LYS A 49 -11.34 4.84 4.76
N THR A 50 -12.45 4.93 4.04
CA THR A 50 -13.78 5.28 4.54
C THR A 50 -14.81 4.31 3.96
N ASP A 51 -16.02 4.31 4.48
CA ASP A 51 -17.11 3.49 3.93
C ASP A 51 -17.61 4.07 2.59
N PRO A 52 -18.10 3.22 1.66
CA PRO A 52 -18.67 3.66 0.39
C PRO A 52 -19.71 4.78 0.53
N GLY A 53 -20.58 4.70 1.55
CA GLY A 53 -21.62 5.70 1.83
C GLY A 53 -21.10 7.05 2.35
N GLU A 54 -19.85 7.12 2.81
CA GLU A 54 -19.21 8.33 3.33
C GLU A 54 -18.35 9.06 2.28
N VAL A 55 -18.21 8.48 1.08
CA VAL A 55 -17.43 9.07 -0.01
C VAL A 55 -18.06 10.39 -0.47
N THR A 56 -17.27 11.46 -0.40
CA THR A 56 -17.72 12.79 -0.86
C THR A 56 -17.88 12.85 -2.37
N ARG A 57 -18.74 13.76 -2.85
CA ARG A 57 -18.95 14.00 -4.29
C ARG A 57 -17.64 14.32 -5.03
N THR A 58 -16.73 15.05 -4.39
CA THR A 58 -15.44 15.44 -4.98
C THR A 58 -14.50 14.25 -5.11
N GLN A 59 -14.43 13.37 -4.10
CA GLN A 59 -13.65 12.13 -4.16
C GLN A 59 -14.19 11.20 -5.26
N ARG A 60 -15.52 10.96 -5.27
CA ARG A 60 -16.19 10.15 -6.29
C ARG A 60 -15.91 10.67 -7.70
N ARG A 61 -16.08 11.99 -7.93
CA ARG A 61 -15.82 12.62 -9.24
C ARG A 61 -14.37 12.48 -9.70
N ARG A 62 -13.39 12.59 -8.80
CA ARG A 62 -11.97 12.44 -9.15
C ARG A 62 -11.64 11.02 -9.60
N VAL A 63 -12.18 10.02 -8.90
CA VAL A 63 -11.99 8.61 -9.27
C VAL A 63 -12.71 8.31 -10.58
N TYR A 64 -13.95 8.77 -10.75
CA TYR A 64 -14.72 8.62 -11.99
C TYR A 64 -13.92 9.07 -13.21
N ILE A 65 -13.47 10.33 -13.22
CA ILE A 65 -12.74 10.91 -14.36
C ILE A 65 -11.48 10.10 -14.66
N SER A 66 -10.75 9.71 -13.63
CA SER A 66 -9.50 8.95 -13.80
C SER A 66 -9.71 7.52 -14.29
N LEU A 67 -10.74 6.83 -13.80
CA LEU A 67 -11.07 5.49 -14.26
C LEU A 67 -11.50 5.54 -15.73
N TYR A 68 -12.42 6.44 -16.06
CA TYR A 68 -12.97 6.60 -17.41
C TYR A 68 -11.91 6.99 -18.44
N GLN A 69 -11.07 7.99 -18.14
CA GLN A 69 -10.17 8.59 -19.15
C GLN A 69 -8.82 7.89 -19.27
N THR A 70 -8.41 7.10 -18.28
CA THR A 70 -7.03 6.60 -18.22
C THR A 70 -6.95 5.13 -17.85
N HIS A 71 -7.63 4.71 -16.77
CA HIS A 71 -7.39 3.37 -16.25
C HIS A 71 -8.15 2.28 -16.98
N LEU A 72 -9.42 2.50 -17.31
CA LEU A 72 -10.21 1.51 -18.05
C LEU A 72 -9.74 1.36 -19.50
N PRO A 73 -9.51 2.45 -20.28
CA PRO A 73 -8.97 2.31 -21.63
C PRO A 73 -7.64 1.57 -21.70
N MET A 74 -6.78 1.76 -20.69
CA MET A 74 -5.47 1.09 -20.65
C MET A 74 -5.59 -0.37 -20.20
N LEU A 75 -6.50 -0.70 -19.29
CA LEU A 75 -6.78 -2.11 -18.96
C LEU A 75 -7.37 -2.85 -20.18
N GLU A 76 -8.18 -2.17 -20.98
CA GLU A 76 -8.74 -2.68 -22.24
C GLU A 76 -7.66 -2.86 -23.32
N GLU A 77 -6.77 -1.88 -23.50
CA GLU A 77 -5.64 -1.96 -24.44
C GLU A 77 -4.74 -3.18 -24.16
N HIS A 78 -4.58 -3.54 -22.89
CA HIS A 78 -3.84 -4.72 -22.46
C HIS A 78 -4.67 -6.02 -22.43
N GLY A 79 -5.94 -5.99 -22.84
CA GLY A 79 -6.81 -7.17 -22.89
C GLY A 79 -7.11 -7.76 -21.51
N ILE A 80 -7.13 -6.93 -20.46
CA ILE A 80 -7.45 -7.37 -19.09
C ILE A 80 -8.94 -7.22 -18.82
N VAL A 81 -9.56 -6.15 -19.33
CA VAL A 81 -11.00 -5.93 -19.24
C VAL A 81 -11.58 -5.62 -20.61
N ASP A 82 -12.86 -5.88 -20.78
CA ASP A 82 -13.69 -5.30 -21.81
C ASP A 82 -14.39 -4.07 -21.19
N TRP A 83 -14.22 -2.89 -21.78
CA TRP A 83 -14.75 -1.63 -21.25
C TRP A 83 -15.71 -1.00 -22.26
N ASP A 84 -16.99 -0.97 -21.91
CA ASP A 84 -18.01 -0.30 -22.70
C ASP A 84 -18.28 1.11 -22.15
N PRO A 85 -17.80 2.19 -22.82
CA PRO A 85 -18.05 3.56 -22.39
C PRO A 85 -19.49 4.04 -22.62
N ASP A 86 -20.24 3.41 -23.52
CA ASP A 86 -21.63 3.77 -23.80
C ASP A 86 -22.53 3.19 -22.69
N ASP A 87 -22.39 1.91 -22.40
CA ASP A 87 -23.17 1.20 -21.37
C ASP A 87 -22.59 1.33 -19.95
N HIS A 88 -21.40 1.93 -19.81
CA HIS A 88 -20.67 2.04 -18.55
C HIS A 88 -20.43 0.70 -17.85
N ALA A 89 -20.29 -0.36 -18.63
CA ALA A 89 -20.10 -1.74 -18.18
C ALA A 89 -18.64 -2.16 -18.32
N ILE A 90 -18.11 -2.84 -17.29
CA ILE A 90 -16.76 -3.38 -17.28
C ILE A 90 -16.87 -4.89 -17.09
N GLU A 91 -16.25 -5.67 -17.97
CA GLU A 91 -16.13 -7.11 -17.84
C GLU A 91 -14.67 -7.53 -17.77
N LEU A 92 -14.34 -8.50 -16.92
CA LEU A 92 -13.01 -9.05 -16.79
C LEU A 92 -12.82 -10.11 -17.88
N LEU A 93 -11.77 -9.97 -18.68
CA LEU A 93 -11.48 -10.93 -19.75
C LEU A 93 -10.84 -12.22 -19.18
N PRO A 94 -11.04 -13.38 -19.84
CA PRO A 94 -10.48 -14.66 -19.39
C PRO A 94 -8.94 -14.66 -19.43
N GLY A 95 -8.29 -14.95 -18.30
CA GLY A 95 -6.83 -14.97 -18.16
C GLY A 95 -6.31 -14.64 -16.75
N ASP A 96 -7.18 -14.74 -15.75
CA ASP A 96 -6.99 -14.15 -14.42
C ASP A 96 -5.90 -14.81 -13.57
N GLU A 97 -5.60 -16.08 -13.81
CA GLU A 97 -4.50 -16.81 -13.18
C GLU A 97 -3.14 -16.13 -13.41
N VAL A 98 -2.96 -15.44 -14.55
CA VAL A 98 -1.66 -14.87 -14.94
C VAL A 98 -1.30 -13.65 -14.10
N PHE A 99 -2.29 -12.86 -13.67
CA PHE A 99 -2.05 -11.59 -12.98
C PHE A 99 -2.34 -11.59 -11.48
N GLU A 100 -2.87 -12.66 -10.90
CA GLU A 100 -3.03 -12.79 -9.44
C GLU A 100 -1.80 -12.38 -8.61
N PRO A 101 -0.56 -12.79 -8.96
CA PRO A 101 0.62 -12.40 -8.20
C PRO A 101 0.87 -10.88 -8.14
N TYR A 102 0.33 -10.12 -9.10
CA TYR A 102 0.48 -8.66 -9.19
C TYR A 102 -0.69 -7.91 -8.54
N LEU A 103 -1.83 -8.59 -8.34
CA LEU A 103 -2.97 -8.07 -7.60
C LEU A 103 -2.78 -8.20 -6.09
N ASP A 104 -2.11 -9.27 -5.65
CA ASP A 104 -1.99 -9.65 -4.24
C ASP A 104 -0.90 -8.89 -3.47
N GLN A 105 -0.39 -7.82 -4.08
CA GLN A 105 0.56 -6.98 -3.43
C GLN A 105 -0.15 -6.05 -2.45
N ARG A 106 -0.05 -6.45 -1.18
CA ARG A 106 0.14 -5.67 0.04
C ARG A 106 1.20 -4.55 -0.14
N LEU A 107 1.14 -3.80 -1.25
CA LEU A 107 1.91 -2.61 -1.64
C LEU A 107 1.10 -1.33 -1.40
N GLU A 108 0.07 -1.41 -0.56
CA GLU A 108 -0.04 -0.42 0.51
C GLU A 108 0.74 -0.95 1.71
N ASP A 109 1.97 -1.42 1.47
CA ASP A 109 3.01 -1.24 2.46
C ASP A 109 3.19 0.29 2.47
N ASP A 110 2.37 0.93 3.30
CA ASP A 110 2.71 2.09 4.10
C ASP A 110 3.90 1.69 4.97
N ARG A 111 4.94 1.14 4.31
CA ARG A 111 6.14 0.59 4.89
C ARG A 111 6.70 1.83 5.50
N PRO A 112 6.70 1.92 6.84
CA PRO A 112 6.94 3.18 7.49
C PRO A 112 8.45 3.34 7.43
N TRP A 113 8.96 3.69 6.24
CA TRP A 113 10.34 4.08 6.04
C TRP A 113 10.64 5.20 7.03
N HIS A 114 9.66 6.03 7.36
CA HIS A 114 9.73 6.98 8.48
C HIS A 114 10.14 6.34 9.81
N GLN A 115 9.68 5.13 10.17
CA GLN A 115 10.10 4.43 11.40
C GLN A 115 11.53 3.90 11.29
N VAL A 116 11.92 3.39 10.11
CA VAL A 116 13.31 2.98 9.86
C VAL A 116 14.23 4.21 9.93
N TYR A 117 13.91 5.30 9.23
CA TYR A 117 14.64 6.57 9.27
C TYR A 117 14.68 7.19 10.67
N MET A 118 13.58 7.13 11.45
CA MET A 118 13.56 7.61 12.83
C MET A 118 14.49 6.77 13.71
N SER A 119 14.46 5.44 13.60
CA SER A 119 15.37 4.58 14.36
C SER A 119 16.85 4.84 14.01
N VAL A 120 17.17 4.98 12.72
CA VAL A 120 18.52 5.28 12.23
C VAL A 120 18.97 6.67 12.68
N THR A 121 18.09 7.67 12.62
CA THR A 121 18.40 9.06 13.03
C THR A 121 18.57 9.15 14.55
N THR A 122 17.70 8.51 15.33
CA THR A 122 17.85 8.44 16.79
C THR A 122 19.18 7.77 17.17
N LEU A 123 19.54 6.67 16.50
CA LEU A 123 20.81 5.98 16.73
C LEU A 123 22.02 6.88 16.37
N GLY A 124 21.95 7.62 15.27
CA GLY A 124 22.97 8.58 14.85
C GLY A 124 23.13 9.75 15.83
N VAL A 125 22.03 10.32 16.30
CA VAL A 125 22.05 11.40 17.32
C VAL A 125 22.68 10.92 18.62
N ILE A 126 22.33 9.71 19.08
CA ILE A 126 22.91 9.11 20.28
C ILE A 126 24.42 8.92 20.12
N ALA A 127 24.88 8.35 18.99
CA ALA A 127 26.30 8.16 18.72
C ALA A 127 27.07 9.49 18.69
N LEU A 128 26.48 10.54 18.14
CA LEU A 128 27.08 11.87 18.07
C LEU A 128 27.17 12.54 19.44
N VAL A 129 26.12 12.42 20.26
CA VAL A 129 26.12 12.86 21.67
C VAL A 129 27.18 12.12 22.48
N LEU A 130 27.32 10.80 22.30
CA LEU A 130 28.36 10.00 22.95
C LEU A 130 29.77 10.45 22.57
N SER A 131 30.00 10.70 21.28
CA SER A 131 31.27 11.24 20.78
C SER A 131 31.59 12.59 21.46
N TRP A 132 30.62 13.49 21.55
CA TRP A 132 30.77 14.79 22.24
C TRP A 132 31.03 14.67 23.76
N LEU A 133 30.32 13.78 24.46
CA LEU A 133 30.53 13.55 25.90
C LEU A 133 31.85 12.85 26.22
N SER A 134 32.45 12.15 25.25
CA SER A 134 33.75 11.49 25.39
C SER A 134 34.95 12.46 25.32
N VAL A 135 34.73 13.73 24.97
CA VAL A 135 35.78 14.77 24.90
C VAL A 135 35.98 15.50 26.26
N GLY A 136 35.28 15.09 27.32
CA GLY A 136 35.37 15.70 28.66
C GLY A 136 36.08 14.82 29.71
N PRO A 137 36.96 15.36 30.58
CA PRO A 137 37.72 14.57 31.56
C PRO A 137 36.90 14.00 32.73
N LEU A 138 35.57 14.18 32.76
CA LEU A 138 34.71 13.86 33.91
C LEU A 138 33.87 12.57 33.76
N THR A 139 33.97 11.82 32.65
CA THR A 139 33.04 10.71 32.36
C THR A 139 33.68 9.31 32.24
N ALA A 140 35.00 9.16 32.46
CA ALA A 140 35.73 7.92 32.22
C ALA A 140 35.19 6.68 32.98
N THR A 141 34.51 6.86 34.11
CA THR A 141 33.94 5.76 34.92
C THR A 141 32.44 5.56 34.73
N ALA A 142 31.70 6.58 34.27
CA ALA A 142 30.24 6.53 34.10
C ALA A 142 29.82 6.22 32.65
N ALA A 143 30.73 6.41 31.68
CA ALA A 143 30.50 6.17 30.25
C ALA A 143 29.90 4.78 29.92
N PRO A 144 30.39 3.65 30.47
CA PRO A 144 29.83 2.34 30.10
C PRO A 144 28.40 2.14 30.62
N ALA A 145 28.07 2.68 31.80
CA ALA A 145 26.72 2.56 32.37
C ALA A 145 25.68 3.37 31.59
N VAL A 146 26.06 4.59 31.16
CA VAL A 146 25.20 5.45 30.33
C VAL A 146 24.99 4.85 28.95
N ALA A 147 26.04 4.29 28.33
CA ALA A 147 25.93 3.60 27.05
C ALA A 147 24.97 2.39 27.14
N LEU A 148 25.09 1.58 28.18
CA LEU A 148 24.27 0.39 28.39
C LEU A 148 22.78 0.73 28.64
N ALA A 149 22.50 1.74 29.47
CA ALA A 149 21.13 2.21 29.72
C ALA A 149 20.44 2.72 28.44
N LEU A 150 21.19 3.39 27.56
CA LEU A 150 20.67 3.89 26.29
C LEU A 150 20.45 2.78 25.25
N CYS A 151 21.36 1.80 25.15
CA CYS A 151 21.14 0.62 24.31
C CYS A 151 19.86 -0.12 24.72
N LEU A 152 19.63 -0.27 26.03
CA LEU A 152 18.40 -0.88 26.55
C LEU A 152 17.16 -0.05 26.22
N LEU A 153 17.24 1.28 26.26
CA LEU A 153 16.13 2.16 25.87
C LEU A 153 15.79 2.04 24.38
N VAL A 154 16.79 2.03 23.49
CA VAL A 154 16.60 1.82 22.05
C VAL A 154 15.98 0.45 21.79
N LEU A 155 16.46 -0.59 22.47
CA LEU A 155 15.95 -1.95 22.31
C LEU A 155 14.50 -2.06 22.83
N ALA A 156 14.17 -1.42 23.94
CA ALA A 156 12.81 -1.34 24.47
C ALA A 156 11.85 -0.64 23.50
N VAL A 157 12.28 0.47 22.88
CA VAL A 157 11.49 1.18 21.85
C VAL A 157 11.29 0.30 20.61
N SER A 158 12.34 -0.37 20.14
CA SER A 158 12.26 -1.28 18.99
C SER A 158 11.32 -2.47 19.26
N VAL A 159 11.40 -3.07 20.46
CA VAL A 159 10.50 -4.16 20.88
C VAL A 159 9.08 -3.67 21.05
N ALA A 160 8.85 -2.51 21.66
CA ALA A 160 7.52 -1.92 21.78
C ALA A 160 6.89 -1.64 20.41
N GLN A 161 7.69 -1.19 19.44
CA GLN A 161 7.26 -1.03 18.04
C GLN A 161 7.00 -2.37 17.35
N HIS A 162 7.79 -3.41 17.62
CA HIS A 162 7.59 -4.74 17.03
C HIS A 162 6.34 -5.43 17.59
N VAL A 163 6.09 -5.30 18.90
CA VAL A 163 4.94 -5.91 19.59
C VAL A 163 3.63 -5.18 19.26
N SER A 164 3.64 -3.85 19.17
CA SER A 164 2.46 -3.07 18.73
C SER A 164 2.08 -3.31 17.27
N ARG A 165 2.97 -3.92 16.48
CA ARG A 165 2.73 -4.35 15.11
C ARG A 165 2.15 -5.77 14.97
N ARG A 166 1.83 -6.50 16.05
CA ARG A 166 0.97 -7.68 15.94
C ARG A 166 -0.49 -7.20 15.95
N PRO A 167 -1.21 -7.17 14.81
CA PRO A 167 -2.63 -6.91 14.84
C PRO A 167 -3.25 -8.06 15.63
N ARG A 168 -3.99 -7.73 16.67
CA ARG A 168 -4.87 -8.67 17.35
C ARG A 168 -5.98 -9.06 16.36
N PHE A 169 -5.71 -10.04 15.52
CA PHE A 169 -6.76 -10.78 14.84
C PHE A 169 -7.38 -11.71 15.86
N ASP A 170 -8.27 -11.18 16.69
CA ASP A 170 -9.22 -12.01 17.43
C ASP A 170 -10.50 -11.20 17.72
N ALA A 171 -11.60 -11.87 17.39
CA ALA A 171 -13.01 -11.54 17.60
C ALA A 171 -13.68 -10.61 16.58
N MET A 172 -14.23 -11.22 15.52
CA MET A 172 -15.69 -11.20 15.26
C MET A 172 -16.04 -12.30 14.26
N ALA A 173 -15.94 -13.55 14.73
CA ALA A 173 -16.81 -14.62 14.31
C ALA A 173 -17.71 -14.90 15.51
N LEU A 174 -18.97 -14.46 15.42
CA LEU A 174 -20.18 -15.02 16.01
C LEU A 174 -21.37 -14.19 15.51
#